data_AF-A0A6C1CCT5-F1
#
_entry.id   AF-A0A6C1CCT5-F1
#
_cell.length_a   1.000
_cell.length_b   1.000
_cell.length_c   1.000
_cell.angle_alpha   90.00
_cell.angle_beta   90.00
_cell.angle_gamma   90.00
#
_symmetry.space_group_name_H-M   'P 1'
#
loop_
_entity.id
_entity.type
_entity.pdbx_description
1 polymer ?
#
loop_
_entity_poly.entity_id
_entity_poly.type
_entity_poly.pdbx_seq_one_letter_code
_entity_poly.pdbx_strand_id
1 'polypeptide(L)'
;MVVAVVLAVTGSLVYATTSQGRPSGTEGTVPLGTVVPQPVKVSTDEGVAFDLEAEDAIYASQGSASAKAAAEFLAGLLRKPTGYSLPVRSLSAGDDPEGIVLSLGGKNAVTKKEGYQLDIDSKSVRIRADDRGGLFNGVATLRQLLPVKVERQQKMAGPWRVQGGRISDAPRYGYRGAMLDVGRHFMPVKNVKKYIDTIARYKVNNLHLHLTDDQGWRIAVKSWPKLTEIGGKTGVGGMLGGYFTQADYKDIVQYAAARGITVIPEIDGPNHAHAALASYAELNCDGKALEPYTGFAQSPDGNLCVDKDITYKFLDDVIGELADLTPGPYIAIGGDETQNRSKAEMDTYFGKVNKIVKKHGKKPYGWMESAGSMPKKGSLSEYWAPGISDDELIAAGKAGGKVVLAPSSKAYLDMKYTEDYPEYPVGQTWGGTVTVEQSYDWNPDTHLKGLPAKAVAGVEAPMFTETLFGIHQVEDLAFPRMLAIAEIGWAKESSHDWKTFAPRLAAQGPRLREARVNYYLDPGVPWPMGS
;
A
#
# COMPACT_ATOMS: atom_id res chain seq x y z
N MET A 1 -57.83 -29.55 -60.95
CA MET A 1 -56.47 -29.02 -60.74
C MET A 1 -56.60 -27.59 -60.27
N VAL A 2 -56.35 -27.34 -58.99
CA VAL A 2 -56.41 -26.00 -58.37
C VAL A 2 -55.02 -25.38 -58.49
N VAL A 3 -54.92 -24.21 -59.12
CA VAL A 3 -53.71 -23.38 -59.12
C VAL A 3 -54.02 -22.12 -58.32
N ALA A 4 -53.30 -21.96 -57.21
CA ALA A 4 -53.39 -20.81 -56.32
C ALA A 4 -52.44 -19.70 -56.80
N VAL A 5 -52.96 -18.47 -56.86
CA VAL A 5 -52.19 -17.24 -57.10
C VAL A 5 -51.86 -16.62 -55.75
N VAL A 6 -50.57 -16.41 -55.47
CA VAL A 6 -50.09 -15.74 -54.26
C VAL A 6 -49.78 -14.28 -54.60
N LEU A 7 -50.47 -13.36 -53.94
CA LEU A 7 -50.19 -11.91 -53.94
C LEU A 7 -49.17 -11.58 -52.85
N ALA A 8 -48.07 -10.94 -53.22
CA ALA A 8 -47.08 -10.41 -52.29
C ALA A 8 -47.43 -8.98 -51.90
N VAL A 9 -47.57 -8.72 -50.60
CA VAL A 9 -47.73 -7.38 -50.01
C VAL A 9 -46.40 -7.00 -49.36
N THR A 10 -45.76 -5.94 -49.84
CA THR A 10 -44.56 -5.35 -49.25
C THR A 10 -44.97 -4.33 -48.19
N GLY A 11 -44.79 -4.67 -46.91
CA GLY A 11 -44.92 -3.74 -45.79
C GLY A 11 -43.58 -3.12 -45.41
N SER A 12 -43.49 -1.79 -45.48
CA SER A 12 -42.32 -1.03 -45.00
C SER A 12 -42.33 -0.97 -43.48
N LEU A 13 -41.36 -1.63 -42.82
CA LEU A 13 -41.11 -1.47 -41.38
C LEU A 13 -40.30 -0.20 -41.11
N VAL A 14 -40.92 0.75 -40.40
CA VAL A 14 -40.22 1.89 -39.78
C VAL A 14 -39.65 1.41 -38.44
N TYR A 15 -38.34 1.32 -38.33
CA TYR A 15 -37.66 1.10 -37.04
C TYR A 15 -37.67 2.41 -36.25
N ALA A 16 -38.56 2.51 -35.27
CA ALA A 16 -38.43 3.51 -34.21
C ALA A 16 -37.37 3.03 -33.21
N THR A 17 -36.17 3.61 -33.27
CA THR A 17 -35.17 3.46 -32.21
C THR A 17 -35.61 4.27 -31.01
N THR A 18 -36.29 3.63 -30.05
CA THR A 18 -36.47 4.21 -28.72
C THR A 18 -35.14 4.16 -27.99
N SER A 19 -34.50 5.32 -27.74
CA SER A 19 -33.44 5.38 -26.74
C SER A 19 -34.09 5.11 -25.39
N GLN A 20 -33.95 3.89 -24.88
CA GLN A 20 -34.30 3.63 -23.49
C GLN A 20 -33.36 4.47 -22.63
N GLY A 21 -33.92 5.49 -21.97
CA GLY A 21 -33.19 6.24 -20.95
C GLY A 21 -32.71 5.28 -19.85
N ARG A 22 -31.57 5.59 -19.24
CA ARG A 22 -31.00 4.80 -18.14
C ARG A 22 -32.06 4.58 -17.04
N PRO A 23 -32.19 3.37 -16.47
CA PRO A 23 -33.17 3.08 -15.43
C PRO A 23 -33.02 4.04 -14.23
N SER A 24 -34.11 4.61 -13.75
CA SER A 24 -34.12 5.46 -12.55
C SER A 24 -34.27 4.60 -11.28
N GLY A 25 -33.31 4.68 -10.35
CA GLY A 25 -33.40 4.07 -9.02
C GLY A 25 -32.04 3.78 -8.37
N THR A 26 -31.95 3.92 -7.05
CA THR A 26 -30.73 3.70 -6.25
C THR A 26 -30.64 2.30 -5.63
N GLU A 27 -31.57 1.41 -5.96
CA GLU A 27 -31.60 0.04 -5.43
C GLU A 27 -30.32 -0.73 -5.80
N GLY A 28 -29.71 -1.38 -4.81
CA GLY A 28 -28.44 -2.11 -4.97
C GLY A 28 -27.19 -1.25 -5.11
N THR A 29 -27.28 0.08 -4.94
CA THR A 29 -26.09 0.96 -4.93
C THR A 29 -25.37 0.92 -3.58
N VAL A 30 -24.05 1.10 -3.61
CA VAL A 30 -23.24 1.28 -2.39
C VAL A 30 -23.41 2.74 -1.94
N PRO A 31 -23.80 3.01 -0.68
CA PRO A 31 -23.93 4.37 -0.21
C PRO A 31 -22.60 5.13 -0.25
N LEU A 32 -22.61 6.40 -0.69
CA LEU A 32 -21.38 7.19 -0.84
C LEU A 32 -20.53 7.31 0.44
N GLY A 33 -21.16 7.21 1.62
CA GLY A 33 -20.52 7.32 2.92
C GLY A 33 -19.91 6.02 3.47
N THR A 34 -20.05 4.87 2.79
CA THR A 34 -19.60 3.56 3.35
C THR A 34 -18.19 3.15 2.93
N VAL A 35 -17.45 4.04 2.25
CA VAL A 35 -16.09 3.76 1.80
C VAL A 35 -15.07 3.84 2.96
N VAL A 36 -13.97 3.12 2.80
CA VAL A 36 -12.81 3.12 3.70
C VAL A 36 -11.57 3.46 2.88
N PRO A 37 -10.79 4.51 3.20
CA PRO A 37 -11.02 5.44 4.30
C PRO A 37 -12.22 6.38 4.15
N GLN A 38 -12.73 6.90 5.27
CA GLN A 38 -13.82 7.88 5.31
C GLN A 38 -13.45 9.17 4.55
N PRO A 39 -14.28 9.62 3.59
CA PRO A 39 -14.00 10.85 2.87
C PRO A 39 -14.21 12.10 3.73
N VAL A 40 -13.48 13.17 3.41
CA VAL A 40 -13.60 14.47 4.07
C VAL A 40 -15.02 15.06 4.01
N LYS A 41 -15.68 14.97 2.85
CA LYS A 41 -17.05 15.45 2.65
C LYS A 41 -17.78 14.57 1.64
N VAL A 42 -19.02 14.22 1.98
CA VAL A 42 -19.93 13.44 1.14
C VAL A 42 -21.24 14.21 1.00
N SER A 43 -21.86 14.20 -0.17
CA SER A 43 -23.19 14.72 -0.43
C SER A 43 -23.89 13.79 -1.40
N THR A 44 -25.05 13.28 -1.03
CA THR A 44 -25.80 12.30 -1.82
C THR A 44 -26.91 12.98 -2.60
N ASP A 45 -27.08 12.59 -3.86
CA ASP A 45 -28.20 13.03 -4.69
C ASP A 45 -29.27 11.93 -4.71
N GLU A 46 -30.40 12.16 -4.04
CA GLU A 46 -31.47 11.17 -3.91
C GLU A 46 -32.03 10.76 -5.27
N GLY A 47 -32.20 9.44 -5.47
CA GLY A 47 -32.76 8.88 -6.72
C GLY A 47 -31.83 8.94 -7.94
N VAL A 48 -30.63 9.53 -7.81
CA VAL A 48 -29.65 9.62 -8.90
C VAL A 48 -28.68 8.44 -8.84
N ALA A 49 -28.41 7.83 -9.99
CA ALA A 49 -27.39 6.80 -10.13
C ALA A 49 -26.78 6.81 -11.54
N PHE A 50 -25.50 6.46 -11.62
CA PHE A 50 -24.79 6.21 -12.87
C PHE A 50 -24.75 4.69 -13.13
N ASP A 51 -25.16 4.25 -14.31
CA ASP A 51 -24.95 2.89 -14.79
C ASP A 51 -23.81 2.90 -15.81
N LEU A 52 -22.76 2.12 -15.53
CA LEU A 52 -21.71 1.85 -16.51
C LEU A 52 -22.23 0.87 -17.57
N GLU A 53 -22.20 1.29 -18.82
CA GLU A 53 -22.67 0.54 -19.98
C GLU A 53 -21.51 0.10 -20.90
N ALA A 54 -21.80 -0.79 -21.85
CA ALA A 54 -20.78 -1.37 -22.72
C ALA A 54 -20.16 -0.37 -23.71
N GLU A 55 -20.92 0.67 -24.06
CA GLU A 55 -20.56 1.73 -25.01
C GLU A 55 -19.79 2.88 -24.34
N ASP A 56 -19.77 2.94 -23.00
CA ASP A 56 -19.06 3.97 -22.26
C ASP A 56 -17.55 3.92 -22.53
N ALA A 57 -16.92 5.09 -22.43
CA ALA A 57 -15.48 5.25 -22.51
C ALA A 57 -14.95 5.92 -21.24
N ILE A 58 -13.63 5.81 -21.04
CA ILE A 58 -12.92 6.50 -19.97
C ILE A 58 -12.11 7.63 -20.61
N TYR A 59 -12.38 8.87 -20.24
CA TYR A 59 -11.72 10.04 -20.78
C TYR A 59 -10.63 10.54 -19.83
N ALA A 60 -9.47 10.88 -20.37
CA ALA A 60 -8.35 11.43 -19.62
C ALA A 60 -7.92 12.77 -20.20
N SER A 61 -7.62 13.77 -19.37
CA SER A 61 -7.08 15.07 -19.81
C SER A 61 -6.02 14.92 -20.89
N GLN A 62 -6.24 15.55 -22.05
CA GLN A 62 -5.32 15.53 -23.17
C GLN A 62 -3.92 16.01 -22.73
N GLY A 63 -2.88 15.30 -23.17
CA GLY A 63 -1.48 15.62 -22.84
C GLY A 63 -1.04 15.28 -21.41
N SER A 64 -1.94 14.83 -20.52
CA SER A 64 -1.59 14.45 -19.16
C SER A 64 -1.26 12.96 -19.04
N ALA A 65 0.03 12.64 -18.89
CA ALA A 65 0.48 11.27 -18.61
C ALA A 65 -0.12 10.71 -17.30
N SER A 66 -0.28 11.57 -16.29
CA SER A 66 -0.89 11.19 -15.01
C SER A 66 -2.37 10.80 -15.16
N ALA A 67 -3.15 11.60 -15.90
CA ALA A 67 -4.57 11.30 -16.15
C ALA A 67 -4.72 10.03 -17.00
N LYS A 68 -3.92 9.90 -18.06
CA LYS A 68 -3.93 8.71 -18.90
C LYS A 68 -3.61 7.44 -18.11
N ALA A 69 -2.59 7.48 -17.25
CA ALA A 69 -2.21 6.33 -16.44
C ALA A 69 -3.29 5.94 -15.42
N ALA A 70 -3.95 6.90 -14.76
CA ALA A 70 -5.06 6.60 -13.86
C ALA A 70 -6.27 6.02 -14.61
N ALA A 71 -6.56 6.55 -15.82
CA ALA A 71 -7.65 6.06 -16.66
C ALA A 71 -7.39 4.64 -17.17
N GLU A 72 -6.17 4.32 -17.61
CA GLU A 72 -5.79 2.96 -18.01
C GLU A 72 -5.81 1.98 -16.84
N PHE A 73 -5.40 2.42 -15.65
CA PHE A 73 -5.52 1.61 -14.44
C PHE A 73 -6.98 1.28 -14.15
N LEU A 74 -7.86 2.28 -14.14
CA LEU A 74 -9.30 2.08 -13.97
C LEU A 74 -9.88 1.17 -15.06
N ALA A 75 -9.53 1.39 -16.32
CA ALA A 75 -9.98 0.55 -17.44
C ALA A 75 -9.58 -0.91 -17.23
N GLY A 76 -8.33 -1.17 -16.83
CA GLY A 76 -7.84 -2.50 -16.52
C GLY A 76 -8.60 -3.19 -15.40
N LEU A 77 -8.96 -2.44 -14.33
CA LEU A 77 -9.79 -2.95 -13.24
C LEU A 77 -11.20 -3.33 -13.70
N LEU A 78 -11.81 -2.54 -14.59
CA LEU A 78 -13.19 -2.71 -15.00
C LEU A 78 -13.39 -3.70 -16.14
N ARG A 79 -12.44 -3.81 -17.08
CA ARG A 79 -12.57 -4.65 -18.30
C ARG A 79 -12.87 -6.12 -17.98
N LYS A 80 -12.16 -6.71 -17.02
CA LYS A 80 -12.35 -8.13 -16.65
C LYS A 80 -13.73 -8.43 -16.04
N PRO A 81 -14.16 -7.74 -14.96
CA PRO A 81 -15.46 -8.01 -14.35
C PRO A 81 -16.63 -7.62 -15.26
N THR A 82 -16.53 -6.52 -15.99
CA THR A 82 -17.64 -6.05 -16.86
C THR A 82 -17.71 -6.82 -18.17
N GLY A 83 -16.56 -7.23 -18.73
CA GLY A 83 -16.45 -7.68 -20.11
C GLY A 83 -16.57 -6.55 -21.14
N TYR A 84 -16.56 -5.28 -20.72
CA TYR A 84 -16.66 -4.11 -21.60
C TYR A 84 -15.27 -3.70 -22.12
N SER A 85 -15.22 -3.06 -23.29
CA SER A 85 -13.96 -2.63 -23.89
C SER A 85 -13.34 -1.44 -23.16
N LEU A 86 -14.16 -0.47 -22.73
CA LEU A 86 -13.79 0.74 -22.00
C LEU A 86 -12.53 1.41 -22.59
N PRO A 87 -12.61 1.93 -23.84
CA PRO A 87 -11.48 2.56 -24.46
C PRO A 87 -11.10 3.83 -23.68
N VAL A 88 -9.80 4.04 -23.51
CA VAL A 88 -9.29 5.29 -22.93
C VAL A 88 -9.15 6.33 -24.03
N ARG A 89 -9.86 7.45 -23.92
CA ARG A 89 -9.91 8.54 -24.90
C ARG A 89 -9.31 9.82 -24.32
N SER A 90 -8.83 10.70 -25.21
CA SER A 90 -8.37 12.03 -24.79
C SER A 90 -9.58 12.93 -24.54
N LEU A 91 -9.52 13.71 -23.46
CA LEU A 91 -10.48 14.75 -23.11
C LEU A 91 -9.90 16.11 -23.53
N SER A 92 -10.52 16.76 -24.52
CA SER A 92 -10.13 18.11 -24.93
C SER A 92 -10.68 19.14 -23.94
N ALA A 93 -10.09 20.34 -23.92
CA ALA A 93 -10.55 21.40 -23.04
C ALA A 93 -11.97 21.85 -23.42
N GLY A 94 -12.89 21.85 -22.46
CA GLY A 94 -14.30 22.23 -22.66
C GLY A 94 -15.23 21.07 -23.05
N ASP A 95 -14.68 19.89 -23.37
CA ASP A 95 -15.49 18.70 -23.64
C ASP A 95 -16.19 18.21 -22.37
N ASP A 96 -17.44 17.77 -22.51
CA ASP A 96 -18.25 17.23 -21.43
C ASP A 96 -18.90 15.89 -21.81
N PRO A 97 -18.10 14.83 -22.06
CA PRO A 97 -18.63 13.56 -22.54
C PRO A 97 -19.42 12.81 -21.44
N GLU A 98 -20.30 11.92 -21.88
CA GLU A 98 -20.90 10.88 -21.03
C GLU A 98 -19.89 9.75 -20.76
N GLY A 99 -20.05 9.05 -19.63
CA GLY A 99 -19.14 7.99 -19.18
C GLY A 99 -18.23 8.43 -18.02
N ILE A 100 -17.01 7.91 -17.95
CA ILE A 100 -16.08 8.21 -16.84
C ILE A 100 -15.01 9.20 -17.30
N VAL A 101 -14.75 10.24 -16.50
CA VAL A 101 -13.78 11.30 -16.81
C VAL A 101 -12.77 11.43 -15.68
N LEU A 102 -11.48 11.39 -16.00
CA LEU A 102 -10.37 11.68 -15.11
C LEU A 102 -9.63 12.92 -15.61
N SER A 103 -9.77 14.04 -14.89
CA SER A 103 -9.16 15.31 -15.28
C SER A 103 -8.12 15.80 -14.28
N LEU A 104 -6.95 16.18 -14.79
CA LEU A 104 -5.96 16.89 -14.01
C LEU A 104 -6.29 18.38 -14.01
N GLY A 105 -6.49 18.97 -12.84
CA GLY A 105 -6.97 20.33 -12.65
C GLY A 105 -8.45 20.51 -12.96
N GLY A 106 -8.84 21.75 -13.23
CA GLY A 106 -10.20 22.16 -13.55
C GLY A 106 -10.94 22.81 -12.38
N LYS A 107 -12.14 23.33 -12.65
CA LYS A 107 -12.99 23.96 -11.63
C LYS A 107 -13.35 22.91 -10.56
N ASN A 108 -13.19 23.29 -9.29
CA ASN A 108 -13.43 22.46 -8.11
C ASN A 108 -12.43 21.29 -7.91
N ALA A 109 -11.29 21.27 -8.59
CA ALA A 109 -10.22 20.36 -8.21
C ALA A 109 -9.76 20.67 -6.77
N VAL A 110 -9.50 19.62 -5.99
CA VAL A 110 -8.98 19.77 -4.63
C VAL A 110 -7.49 20.08 -4.72
N THR A 111 -7.09 21.22 -4.19
CA THR A 111 -5.71 21.74 -4.26
C THR A 111 -4.76 21.11 -3.24
N LYS A 112 -5.31 20.44 -2.22
CA LYS A 112 -4.50 19.67 -1.27
C LYS A 112 -3.90 18.47 -2.02
N LYS A 113 -2.58 18.27 -1.87
CA LYS A 113 -1.86 17.12 -2.45
C LYS A 113 -2.59 15.81 -2.18
N GLU A 114 -2.66 14.95 -3.18
CA GLU A 114 -3.39 13.67 -3.19
C GLU A 114 -4.91 13.78 -3.00
N GLY A 115 -5.47 14.99 -2.99
CA GLY A 115 -6.90 15.25 -2.90
C GLY A 115 -7.61 15.18 -4.24
N TYR A 116 -8.91 14.88 -4.19
CA TYR A 116 -9.75 14.78 -5.37
C TYR A 116 -11.20 15.17 -5.10
N GLN A 117 -11.89 15.53 -6.17
CA GLN A 117 -13.32 15.70 -6.26
C GLN A 117 -13.87 14.57 -7.13
N LEU A 118 -14.87 13.83 -6.64
CA LEU A 118 -15.63 12.84 -7.38
C LEU A 118 -17.08 13.33 -7.48
N ASP A 119 -17.55 13.61 -8.70
CA ASP A 119 -18.96 13.94 -8.99
C ASP A 119 -19.58 12.80 -9.80
N ILE A 120 -20.76 12.35 -9.40
CA ILE A 120 -21.49 11.25 -10.04
C ILE A 120 -22.91 11.74 -10.31
N ASP A 121 -23.31 11.76 -11.58
CA ASP A 121 -24.68 12.04 -12.01
C ASP A 121 -25.20 10.90 -12.89
N SER A 122 -26.40 11.03 -13.45
CA SER A 122 -26.99 9.96 -14.28
C SER A 122 -26.26 9.71 -15.60
N LYS A 123 -25.39 10.61 -16.04
CA LYS A 123 -24.67 10.57 -17.31
C LYS A 123 -23.20 10.26 -17.16
N SER A 124 -22.59 10.65 -16.05
CA SER A 124 -21.14 10.64 -15.90
C SER A 124 -20.62 10.43 -14.48
N VAL A 125 -19.40 9.91 -14.40
CA VAL A 125 -18.56 9.88 -13.20
C VAL A 125 -17.32 10.72 -13.48
N ARG A 126 -17.03 11.73 -12.65
CA ARG A 126 -15.93 12.67 -12.89
C ARG A 126 -15.01 12.74 -11.68
N ILE A 127 -13.74 12.37 -11.88
CA ILE A 127 -12.66 12.49 -10.91
C ILE A 127 -11.78 13.67 -11.33
N ARG A 128 -11.68 14.70 -10.47
CA ARG A 128 -10.80 15.86 -10.68
C ARG A 128 -9.80 16.00 -9.56
N ALA A 129 -8.53 16.21 -9.89
CA ALA A 129 -7.46 16.38 -8.91
C ALA A 129 -6.32 17.23 -9.48
N ASP A 130 -5.55 17.90 -8.62
CA ASP A 130 -4.41 18.72 -9.05
C ASP A 130 -3.10 17.94 -9.20
N ASP A 131 -3.08 16.67 -8.77
CA ASP A 131 -1.93 15.79 -8.93
C ASP A 131 -2.31 14.34 -9.29
N ARG A 132 -1.29 13.55 -9.59
CA ARG A 132 -1.42 12.12 -9.89
C ARG A 132 -2.07 11.36 -8.74
N GLY A 133 -1.67 11.63 -7.49
CA GLY A 133 -2.15 10.88 -6.32
C GLY A 133 -3.66 11.03 -6.15
N GLY A 134 -4.19 12.25 -6.31
CA GLY A 134 -5.63 12.51 -6.23
C GLY A 134 -6.44 11.72 -7.25
N LEU A 135 -5.95 11.60 -8.49
CA LEU A 135 -6.61 10.79 -9.51
C LEU A 135 -6.69 9.30 -9.11
N PHE A 136 -5.58 8.73 -8.61
CA PHE A 136 -5.55 7.33 -8.15
C PHE A 136 -6.43 7.11 -6.91
N ASN A 137 -6.46 8.07 -5.99
CA ASN A 137 -7.32 8.01 -4.81
C ASN A 137 -8.81 8.10 -5.17
N GLY A 138 -9.16 8.91 -6.17
CA GLY A 138 -10.51 8.95 -6.72
C GLY A 138 -10.92 7.63 -7.39
N VAL A 139 -9.99 6.98 -8.10
CA VAL A 139 -10.20 5.63 -8.64
C VAL A 139 -10.41 4.60 -7.51
N ALA A 140 -9.64 4.67 -6.44
CA ALA A 140 -9.80 3.79 -5.28
C ALA A 140 -11.19 3.94 -4.63
N THR A 141 -11.69 5.17 -4.51
CA THR A 141 -13.05 5.44 -4.02
C THR A 141 -14.12 4.93 -5.00
N LEU A 142 -14.02 5.24 -6.29
CA LEU A 142 -14.98 4.76 -7.31
C LEU A 142 -15.08 3.23 -7.32
N ARG A 143 -13.95 2.52 -7.20
CA ARG A 143 -13.91 1.06 -7.10
C ARG A 143 -14.76 0.53 -5.93
N GLN A 144 -14.75 1.22 -4.79
CA GLN A 144 -15.55 0.84 -3.63
C GLN A 144 -17.04 1.19 -3.76
N LEU A 145 -17.38 2.18 -4.58
CA LEU A 145 -18.78 2.55 -4.85
C LEU A 145 -19.44 1.64 -5.90
N LEU A 146 -18.63 0.95 -6.71
CA LEU A 146 -19.12 -0.10 -7.61
C LEU A 146 -19.54 -1.37 -6.81
N PRO A 147 -20.46 -2.18 -7.36
CA PRO A 147 -20.89 -3.43 -6.73
C PRO A 147 -19.70 -4.36 -6.45
N VAL A 148 -19.75 -5.11 -5.34
CA VAL A 148 -18.62 -5.95 -4.86
C VAL A 148 -18.09 -6.94 -5.91
N LYS A 149 -18.94 -7.40 -6.84
CA LYS A 149 -18.58 -8.26 -7.97
C LYS A 149 -17.55 -7.64 -8.93
N VAL A 150 -17.28 -6.33 -8.83
CA VAL A 150 -16.20 -5.64 -9.57
C VAL A 150 -14.81 -6.20 -9.22
N GLU A 151 -14.67 -6.85 -8.06
CA GLU A 151 -13.38 -7.42 -7.65
C GLU A 151 -13.05 -8.75 -8.36
N ARG A 152 -14.05 -9.39 -8.98
CA ARG A 152 -13.87 -10.67 -9.66
C ARG A 152 -12.97 -10.53 -10.87
N GLN A 153 -12.12 -11.54 -11.08
CA GLN A 153 -11.23 -11.64 -12.23
C GLN A 153 -11.87 -12.36 -13.43
N GLN A 154 -13.20 -12.32 -13.54
CA GLN A 154 -13.99 -12.96 -14.60
C GLN A 154 -15.23 -12.11 -14.91
N LYS A 155 -15.81 -12.26 -16.11
CA LYS A 155 -17.02 -11.54 -16.51
C LYS A 155 -18.20 -11.86 -15.59
N MET A 156 -18.87 -10.83 -15.11
CA MET A 156 -20.05 -10.89 -14.25
C MET A 156 -21.21 -10.14 -14.92
N ALA A 157 -22.45 -10.55 -14.63
CA ALA A 157 -23.63 -9.81 -15.08
C ALA A 157 -23.71 -8.44 -14.38
N GLY A 158 -24.24 -7.43 -15.09
CA GLY A 158 -24.59 -6.12 -14.53
C GLY A 158 -25.77 -6.17 -13.55
N PRO A 159 -26.35 -5.02 -13.14
CA PRO A 159 -25.89 -3.67 -13.48
C PRO A 159 -24.55 -3.32 -12.80
N TRP A 160 -23.85 -2.31 -13.34
CA TRP A 160 -22.61 -1.73 -12.81
C TRP A 160 -22.90 -0.33 -12.28
N ARG A 161 -23.81 -0.29 -11.30
CA ARG A 161 -24.44 0.94 -10.83
C ARG A 161 -23.65 1.61 -9.71
N VAL A 162 -23.59 2.93 -9.72
CA VAL A 162 -22.96 3.78 -8.71
C VAL A 162 -23.95 4.85 -8.25
N GLN A 163 -24.06 5.09 -6.94
CA GLN A 163 -24.94 6.13 -6.40
C GLN A 163 -24.48 7.53 -6.85
N GLY A 164 -25.45 8.39 -7.18
CA GLY A 164 -25.22 9.79 -7.53
C GLY A 164 -24.89 10.68 -6.34
N GLY A 165 -24.10 11.71 -6.58
CA GLY A 165 -23.69 12.69 -5.60
C GLY A 165 -22.25 13.14 -5.76
N ARG A 166 -21.67 13.60 -4.67
CA ARG A 166 -20.37 14.28 -4.63
C ARG A 166 -19.54 13.84 -3.44
N ILE A 167 -18.28 13.54 -3.69
CA ILE A 167 -17.25 13.35 -2.68
C ILE A 167 -16.13 14.37 -2.93
N SER A 168 -15.73 15.09 -1.88
CA SER A 168 -14.54 15.94 -1.87
C SER A 168 -13.63 15.45 -0.76
N ASP A 169 -12.43 15.04 -1.12
CA ASP A 169 -11.61 14.19 -0.26
C ASP A 169 -10.11 14.48 -0.40
N ALA A 170 -9.37 14.28 0.69
CA ALA A 170 -7.92 14.44 0.73
C ALA A 170 -7.37 13.79 2.01
N PRO A 171 -6.13 13.26 1.99
CA PRO A 171 -5.59 12.56 3.14
C PRO A 171 -5.28 13.51 4.30
N ARG A 172 -5.35 13.00 5.54
CA ARG A 172 -4.78 13.64 6.73
C ARG A 172 -3.26 13.75 6.64
N TYR A 173 -2.59 12.63 6.34
CA TYR A 173 -1.15 12.53 6.27
C TYR A 173 -0.62 12.23 4.87
N GLY A 174 0.57 12.74 4.56
CA GLY A 174 1.22 12.51 3.26
C GLY A 174 1.88 11.14 3.12
N TYR A 175 2.16 10.46 4.24
CA TYR A 175 2.71 9.11 4.29
C TYR A 175 1.66 8.12 4.81
N ARG A 176 1.38 7.06 4.05
CA ARG A 176 0.49 5.96 4.43
C ARG A 176 1.13 4.68 3.91
N GLY A 177 1.84 3.99 4.80
CA GLY A 177 2.70 2.87 4.48
C GLY A 177 2.10 1.51 4.83
N ALA A 178 2.54 0.49 4.08
CA ALA A 178 2.50 -0.90 4.49
C ALA A 178 3.90 -1.46 4.33
N MET A 179 4.45 -2.13 5.35
CA MET A 179 5.69 -2.88 5.19
C MET A 179 5.36 -4.32 4.84
N LEU A 180 6.17 -4.95 3.99
CA LEU A 180 6.18 -6.39 3.81
C LEU A 180 7.61 -6.91 4.01
N ASP A 181 7.78 -7.71 5.05
CA ASP A 181 8.98 -8.49 5.28
C ASP A 181 9.06 -9.64 4.29
N VAL A 182 10.14 -9.66 3.52
CA VAL A 182 10.52 -10.78 2.67
C VAL A 182 11.86 -11.38 3.11
N GLY A 183 12.55 -10.73 4.06
CA GLY A 183 13.82 -11.11 4.65
C GLY A 183 13.70 -12.40 5.45
N ARG A 184 12.74 -12.51 6.37
CA ARG A 184 12.56 -13.72 7.20
C ARG A 184 12.00 -14.88 6.38
N HIS A 185 10.92 -14.63 5.62
CA HIS A 185 10.36 -15.57 4.65
C HIS A 185 10.14 -14.95 3.28
N PHE A 186 10.75 -15.52 2.24
CA PHE A 186 10.68 -14.97 0.89
C PHE A 186 9.28 -15.07 0.28
N MET A 187 8.75 -13.94 -0.19
CA MET A 187 7.52 -13.87 -0.98
C MET A 187 7.83 -13.70 -2.48
N PRO A 188 7.42 -14.62 -3.35
CA PRO A 188 7.59 -14.47 -4.79
C PRO A 188 6.89 -13.21 -5.35
N VAL A 189 7.37 -12.69 -6.49
CA VAL A 189 6.82 -11.49 -7.16
C VAL A 189 5.30 -11.48 -7.25
N LYS A 190 4.69 -12.61 -7.61
CA LYS A 190 3.23 -12.73 -7.73
C LYS A 190 2.50 -12.43 -6.41
N ASN A 191 3.08 -12.81 -5.26
CA ASN A 191 2.50 -12.62 -3.94
C ASN A 191 2.66 -11.16 -3.51
N VAL A 192 3.82 -10.55 -3.74
CA VAL A 192 4.05 -9.12 -3.51
C VAL A 192 3.07 -8.29 -4.32
N LYS A 193 2.87 -8.62 -5.60
CA LYS A 193 1.87 -7.97 -6.47
C LYS A 193 0.44 -8.13 -5.96
N LYS A 194 0.09 -9.31 -5.44
CA LYS A 194 -1.22 -9.56 -4.81
C LYS A 194 -1.43 -8.65 -3.59
N TYR A 195 -0.42 -8.50 -2.75
CA TYR A 195 -0.47 -7.59 -1.59
C TYR A 195 -0.62 -6.12 -2.02
N ILE A 196 0.16 -5.68 -3.03
CA ILE A 196 0.05 -4.34 -3.66
C ILE A 196 -1.38 -4.07 -4.16
N ASP A 197 -1.99 -5.02 -4.86
CA ASP A 197 -3.37 -4.87 -5.36
C ASP A 197 -4.38 -4.59 -4.24
N THR A 198 -4.14 -5.15 -3.04
CA THR A 198 -5.01 -4.97 -1.87
C THR A 198 -4.80 -3.65 -1.17
N ILE A 199 -3.56 -3.28 -0.85
CA ILE A 199 -3.31 -2.02 -0.16
C ILE A 199 -3.68 -0.80 -1.02
N ALA A 200 -3.57 -0.91 -2.36
CA ALA A 200 -3.98 0.15 -3.30
C ALA A 200 -5.49 0.47 -3.23
N ARG A 201 -6.35 -0.48 -2.83
CA ARG A 201 -7.80 -0.26 -2.67
C ARG A 201 -8.10 0.77 -1.58
N TYR A 202 -7.21 0.89 -0.61
CA TYR A 202 -7.39 1.63 0.63
C TYR A 202 -6.47 2.85 0.71
N LYS A 203 -6.01 3.36 -0.44
CA LYS A 203 -5.26 4.62 -0.56
C LYS A 203 -3.90 4.62 0.16
N VAL A 204 -3.34 3.45 0.45
CA VAL A 204 -1.94 3.27 0.85
C VAL A 204 -1.06 3.75 -0.31
N ASN A 205 -0.04 4.57 -0.02
CA ASN A 205 0.78 5.21 -1.04
C ASN A 205 2.27 4.87 -0.96
N ASN A 206 2.70 4.15 0.08
CA ASN A 206 4.05 3.62 0.19
C ASN A 206 4.01 2.12 0.51
N LEU A 207 4.87 1.35 -0.17
CA LEU A 207 5.20 -0.02 0.17
C LEU A 207 6.65 -0.06 0.63
N HIS A 208 6.85 -0.30 1.92
CA HIS A 208 8.15 -0.55 2.50
C HIS A 208 8.49 -2.04 2.32
N LEU A 209 9.57 -2.35 1.60
CA LEU A 209 10.03 -3.73 1.42
C LEU A 209 11.26 -3.95 2.28
N HIS A 210 11.11 -4.75 3.34
CA HIS A 210 12.20 -5.19 4.18
C HIS A 210 12.93 -6.35 3.48
N LEU A 211 13.98 -6.01 2.71
CA LEU A 211 14.61 -6.91 1.74
C LEU A 211 15.74 -7.77 2.34
N THR A 212 16.23 -7.41 3.52
CA THR A 212 17.40 -8.06 4.12
C THR A 212 17.22 -8.18 5.62
N ASP A 213 17.55 -9.33 6.16
CA ASP A 213 17.65 -9.54 7.60
C ASP A 213 18.69 -10.65 7.88
N ASP A 214 18.75 -11.15 9.11
CA ASP A 214 19.65 -12.20 9.52
C ASP A 214 19.46 -13.50 8.73
N GLN A 215 18.21 -13.88 8.48
CA GLN A 215 17.86 -15.15 7.84
C GLN A 215 17.87 -15.08 6.32
N GLY A 216 18.05 -13.89 5.73
CA GLY A 216 17.77 -13.72 4.31
C GLY A 216 18.26 -12.44 3.66
N TRP A 217 18.88 -12.60 2.48
CA TRP A 217 19.14 -11.50 1.56
C TRP A 217 18.33 -11.67 0.26
N ARG A 218 17.45 -10.71 -0.05
CA ARG A 218 16.37 -10.92 -1.04
C ARG A 218 16.47 -10.10 -2.32
N ILE A 219 17.59 -9.43 -2.57
CA ILE A 219 17.77 -8.62 -3.79
C ILE A 219 19.13 -8.88 -4.43
N ALA A 220 19.15 -9.16 -5.74
CA ALA A 220 20.39 -9.37 -6.46
C ALA A 220 21.21 -8.06 -6.59
N VAL A 221 22.45 -8.10 -6.11
CA VAL A 221 23.45 -7.02 -6.25
C VAL A 221 24.61 -7.56 -7.08
N LYS A 222 24.84 -6.99 -8.26
CA LYS A 222 25.78 -7.54 -9.25
C LYS A 222 27.21 -7.50 -8.76
N SER A 223 27.58 -6.44 -8.04
CA SER A 223 28.90 -6.28 -7.43
C SER A 223 29.16 -7.27 -6.29
N TRP A 224 28.11 -7.85 -5.69
CA TRP A 224 28.18 -8.74 -4.53
C TRP A 224 27.30 -10.00 -4.73
N PRO A 225 27.55 -10.84 -5.75
CA PRO A 225 26.63 -11.92 -6.16
C PRO A 225 26.35 -12.97 -5.06
N LYS A 226 27.33 -13.26 -4.18
CA LYS A 226 27.16 -14.23 -3.10
C LYS A 226 26.07 -13.86 -2.09
N LEU A 227 25.64 -12.59 -2.02
CA LEU A 227 24.53 -12.19 -1.17
C LEU A 227 23.27 -13.03 -1.47
N THR A 228 22.98 -13.25 -2.75
CA THR A 228 21.85 -14.10 -3.16
C THR A 228 22.24 -15.57 -3.36
N GLU A 229 23.50 -15.87 -3.72
CA GLU A 229 23.96 -17.27 -3.88
C GLU A 229 24.15 -17.99 -2.54
N ILE A 230 24.35 -17.27 -1.43
CA ILE A 230 24.52 -17.81 -0.07
C ILE A 230 23.39 -17.27 0.82
N GLY A 231 23.38 -15.97 1.10
CA GLY A 231 22.40 -15.34 2.00
C GLY A 231 20.95 -15.42 1.53
N GLY A 232 20.70 -15.69 0.23
CA GLY A 232 19.36 -15.87 -0.32
C GLY A 232 18.81 -17.30 -0.26
N LYS A 233 19.63 -18.32 0.10
CA LYS A 233 19.27 -19.74 -0.05
C LYS A 233 18.24 -20.24 0.96
N THR A 234 18.20 -19.66 2.15
CA THR A 234 17.34 -20.10 3.26
C THR A 234 16.47 -18.94 3.76
N GLY A 235 15.57 -19.24 4.69
CA GLY A 235 14.89 -18.31 5.57
C GLY A 235 14.77 -18.87 6.98
N VAL A 236 13.87 -18.28 7.78
CA VAL A 236 13.54 -18.77 9.13
C VAL A 236 13.15 -20.26 9.08
N GLY A 237 13.52 -21.01 10.11
CA GLY A 237 13.22 -22.44 10.23
C GLY A 237 13.92 -23.35 9.21
N GLY A 238 14.88 -22.82 8.44
CA GLY A 238 15.59 -23.59 7.40
C GLY A 238 14.76 -23.79 6.13
N MET A 239 13.69 -23.01 5.98
CA MET A 239 12.85 -23.07 4.79
C MET A 239 13.58 -22.58 3.55
N LEU A 240 13.15 -23.08 2.39
CA LEU A 240 13.69 -22.63 1.12
C LEU A 240 13.51 -21.11 0.98
N GLY A 241 14.62 -20.42 0.78
CA GLY A 241 14.63 -18.98 0.58
C GLY A 241 14.24 -18.58 -0.85
N GLY A 242 14.90 -17.54 -1.32
CA GLY A 242 14.68 -16.93 -2.62
C GLY A 242 15.12 -15.48 -2.60
N TYR A 243 15.11 -14.86 -3.76
CA TYR A 243 15.47 -13.46 -3.95
C TYR A 243 14.82 -12.92 -5.22
N PHE A 244 14.72 -11.60 -5.30
CA PHE A 244 14.37 -10.89 -6.51
C PHE A 244 15.63 -10.65 -7.35
N THR A 245 15.57 -11.02 -8.62
CA THR A 245 16.50 -10.43 -9.59
C THR A 245 16.25 -8.93 -9.70
N GLN A 246 17.19 -8.17 -10.26
CA GLN A 246 16.95 -6.74 -10.52
C GLN A 246 15.76 -6.51 -11.47
N ALA A 247 15.48 -7.47 -12.35
CA ALA A 247 14.31 -7.43 -13.24
C ALA A 247 13.01 -7.64 -12.45
N ASP A 248 12.98 -8.61 -11.54
CA ASP A 248 11.84 -8.86 -10.64
C ASP A 248 11.53 -7.64 -9.78
N TYR A 249 12.56 -7.04 -9.16
CA TYR A 249 12.39 -5.86 -8.33
C TYR A 249 11.89 -4.66 -9.15
N LYS A 250 12.44 -4.44 -10.36
CA LYS A 250 11.94 -3.40 -11.27
C LYS A 250 10.48 -3.63 -11.67
N ASP A 251 10.09 -4.88 -11.91
CA ASP A 251 8.71 -5.25 -12.21
C ASP A 251 7.78 -4.97 -11.01
N ILE A 252 8.19 -5.28 -9.78
CA ILE A 252 7.47 -4.92 -8.54
C ILE A 252 7.29 -3.39 -8.45
N VAL A 253 8.37 -2.63 -8.60
CA VAL A 253 8.37 -1.16 -8.54
C VAL A 253 7.43 -0.56 -9.58
N GLN A 254 7.49 -1.05 -10.83
CA GLN A 254 6.60 -0.58 -11.89
C GLN A 254 5.14 -0.94 -11.62
N TYR A 255 4.89 -2.13 -11.10
CA TYR A 255 3.54 -2.60 -10.76
C TYR A 255 2.92 -1.78 -9.62
N ALA A 256 3.71 -1.43 -8.61
CA ALA A 256 3.31 -0.53 -7.52
C ALA A 256 3.05 0.89 -8.03
N ALA A 257 3.94 1.46 -8.85
CA ALA A 257 3.79 2.80 -9.42
C ALA A 257 2.54 2.93 -10.30
N ALA A 258 2.20 1.86 -11.04
CA ALA A 258 0.96 1.76 -11.83
C ALA A 258 -0.32 1.75 -10.98
N ARG A 259 -0.20 1.65 -9.66
CA ARG A 259 -1.28 1.70 -8.65
C ARG A 259 -1.17 2.90 -7.71
N GLY A 260 -0.28 3.83 -8.01
CA GLY A 260 -0.05 5.03 -7.18
C GLY A 260 0.78 4.77 -5.92
N ILE A 261 1.45 3.62 -5.81
CA ILE A 261 2.28 3.25 -4.66
C ILE A 261 3.76 3.48 -4.98
N THR A 262 4.47 4.11 -4.05
CA THR A 262 5.93 4.28 -4.08
C THR A 262 6.58 3.15 -3.30
N VAL A 263 7.56 2.45 -3.88
CA VAL A 263 8.33 1.43 -3.16
C VAL A 263 9.49 2.11 -2.42
N ILE A 264 9.68 1.74 -1.16
CA ILE A 264 10.82 2.09 -0.31
C ILE A 264 11.51 0.78 0.06
N PRO A 265 12.67 0.45 -0.52
CA PRO A 265 13.40 -0.73 -0.13
C PRO A 265 14.25 -0.46 1.12
N GLU A 266 14.42 -1.50 1.94
CA GLU A 266 15.30 -1.49 3.10
C GLU A 266 16.48 -2.42 2.91
N ILE A 267 17.66 -1.92 3.29
CA ILE A 267 18.83 -2.72 3.60
C ILE A 267 19.17 -2.43 5.05
N ASP A 268 18.89 -3.39 5.93
CA ASP A 268 19.01 -3.21 7.37
C ASP A 268 20.48 -3.19 7.82
N GLY A 269 20.74 -2.44 8.88
CA GLY A 269 22.06 -2.29 9.48
C GLY A 269 22.11 -1.21 10.57
N PRO A 270 23.06 -1.30 11.51
CA PRO A 270 24.20 -2.22 11.52
C PRO A 270 23.90 -3.61 12.11
N ASN A 271 22.72 -3.81 12.73
CA ASN A 271 22.24 -5.13 13.14
C ASN A 271 21.46 -5.79 11.98
N HIS A 272 20.86 -6.97 12.20
CA HIS A 272 20.09 -7.69 11.18
C HIS A 272 20.84 -7.99 9.87
N ALA A 273 22.18 -8.13 9.96
CA ALA A 273 23.05 -8.24 8.81
C ALA A 273 23.62 -9.65 8.58
N HIS A 274 23.17 -10.67 9.33
CA HIS A 274 23.78 -11.99 9.30
C HIS A 274 23.83 -12.60 7.89
N ALA A 275 22.80 -12.44 7.06
CA ALA A 275 22.80 -12.98 5.70
C ALA A 275 23.94 -12.40 4.81
N ALA A 276 24.29 -11.13 5.00
CA ALA A 276 25.42 -10.51 4.33
C ALA A 276 26.76 -11.05 4.87
N LEU A 277 26.86 -11.17 6.19
CA LEU A 277 28.03 -11.67 6.90
C LEU A 277 28.35 -13.14 6.61
N ALA A 278 27.32 -13.98 6.42
CA ALA A 278 27.48 -15.36 5.95
C ALA A 278 27.95 -15.43 4.48
N SER A 279 27.64 -14.41 3.68
CA SER A 279 27.98 -14.37 2.26
C SER A 279 29.42 -13.92 1.99
N TYR A 280 29.97 -13.03 2.83
CA TYR A 280 31.30 -12.44 2.67
C TYR A 280 32.07 -12.35 3.99
N ALA A 281 33.07 -13.22 4.13
CA ALA A 281 33.92 -13.29 5.32
C ALA A 281 34.56 -11.95 5.71
N GLU A 282 34.97 -11.14 4.72
CA GLU A 282 35.65 -9.86 4.95
C GLU A 282 34.79 -8.79 5.64
N LEU A 283 33.45 -8.92 5.61
CA LEU A 283 32.53 -8.03 6.33
C LEU A 283 32.49 -8.29 7.84
N ASN A 284 32.84 -9.51 8.27
CA ASN A 284 32.90 -9.89 9.68
C ASN A 284 34.12 -9.26 10.35
N CYS A 285 34.00 -8.88 11.63
CA CYS A 285 35.13 -8.26 12.34
C CYS A 285 36.37 -9.18 12.41
N ASP A 286 36.17 -10.48 12.63
CA ASP A 286 37.25 -11.48 12.69
C ASP A 286 37.68 -12.03 11.31
N GLY A 287 37.00 -11.60 10.23
CA GLY A 287 37.28 -12.02 8.86
C GLY A 287 36.83 -13.44 8.52
N LYS A 288 35.98 -14.08 9.32
CA LYS A 288 35.43 -15.41 9.05
C LYS A 288 33.96 -15.32 8.66
N ALA A 289 33.56 -16.05 7.62
CA ALA A 289 32.14 -16.10 7.25
C ALA A 289 31.34 -16.87 8.29
N LEU A 290 30.12 -16.41 8.55
CA LEU A 290 29.15 -17.11 9.37
C LEU A 290 28.47 -18.23 8.56
N GLU A 291 27.89 -19.21 9.26
CA GLU A 291 26.95 -20.15 8.64
C GLU A 291 25.56 -19.49 8.54
N PRO A 292 24.78 -19.71 7.46
CA PRO A 292 23.46 -19.10 7.32
C PRO A 292 22.57 -19.31 8.55
N TYR A 293 22.00 -18.22 9.07
CA TYR A 293 21.16 -18.24 10.25
C TYR A 293 19.70 -18.58 9.91
N THR A 294 19.09 -19.49 10.66
CA THR A 294 17.71 -19.96 10.43
C THR A 294 16.83 -19.88 11.67
N GLY A 295 17.29 -19.14 12.70
CA GLY A 295 16.53 -18.94 13.93
C GLY A 295 15.34 -18.00 13.73
N PHE A 296 14.39 -18.07 14.67
CA PHE A 296 13.19 -17.21 14.70
C PHE A 296 13.41 -15.88 15.43
N ALA A 297 14.52 -15.74 16.15
CA ALA A 297 14.90 -14.52 16.86
C ALA A 297 16.01 -13.78 16.11
N GLN A 298 16.38 -12.58 16.56
CA GLN A 298 17.57 -11.88 16.08
C GLN A 298 18.83 -12.74 16.25
N SER A 299 19.73 -12.68 15.27
CA SER A 299 21.03 -13.33 15.36
C SER A 299 21.99 -12.56 16.29
N PRO A 300 22.64 -13.23 17.27
CA PRO A 300 23.63 -12.56 18.12
C PRO A 300 24.86 -12.09 17.34
N ASP A 301 25.14 -12.69 16.18
CA ASP A 301 26.32 -12.41 15.36
C ASP A 301 26.00 -11.57 14.11
N GLY A 302 24.73 -11.16 13.94
CA GLY A 302 24.22 -10.39 12.78
C GLY A 302 24.64 -8.92 12.74
N ASN A 303 25.89 -8.62 13.10
CA ASN A 303 26.37 -7.28 13.40
C ASN A 303 27.47 -6.83 12.42
N LEU A 304 27.19 -5.83 11.58
CA LEU A 304 28.21 -5.25 10.70
C LEU A 304 29.38 -4.66 11.50
N CYS A 305 30.59 -4.82 10.96
CA CYS A 305 31.80 -4.28 11.57
C CYS A 305 31.95 -2.78 11.28
N VAL A 306 31.53 -1.92 12.20
CA VAL A 306 31.49 -0.45 12.03
C VAL A 306 32.88 0.16 11.78
N ASP A 307 33.95 -0.41 12.32
CA ASP A 307 35.29 0.15 12.19
C ASP A 307 36.00 -0.21 10.88
N LYS A 308 35.42 -1.08 10.05
CA LYS A 308 36.03 -1.51 8.79
C LYS A 308 35.56 -0.68 7.60
N ASP A 309 36.51 -0.21 6.79
CA ASP A 309 36.19 0.53 5.56
C ASP A 309 35.45 -0.32 4.53
N ILE A 310 35.70 -1.64 4.50
CA ILE A 310 35.01 -2.56 3.58
C ILE A 310 33.49 -2.58 3.82
N THR A 311 33.03 -2.38 5.06
CA THR A 311 31.60 -2.25 5.40
C THR A 311 30.94 -1.13 4.62
N TYR A 312 31.59 0.03 4.52
CA TYR A 312 31.03 1.19 3.83
C TYR A 312 31.21 1.12 2.32
N LYS A 313 32.26 0.45 1.83
CA LYS A 313 32.35 0.10 0.41
C LYS A 313 31.20 -0.82 0.00
N PHE A 314 30.95 -1.86 0.79
CA PHE A 314 29.84 -2.78 0.60
C PHE A 314 28.49 -2.04 0.56
N LEU A 315 28.20 -1.21 1.58
CA LEU A 315 26.96 -0.42 1.62
C LEU A 315 26.87 0.57 0.45
N ASP A 316 27.98 1.19 0.01
CA ASP A 316 28.00 2.10 -1.14
C ASP A 316 27.65 1.40 -2.46
N ASP A 317 28.19 0.20 -2.68
CA ASP A 317 27.90 -0.61 -3.86
C ASP A 317 26.44 -1.09 -3.84
N VAL A 318 25.97 -1.65 -2.72
CA VAL A 318 24.59 -2.15 -2.55
C VAL A 318 23.57 -1.03 -2.70
N ILE A 319 23.71 0.06 -1.93
CA ILE A 319 22.77 1.19 -1.95
C ILE A 319 22.79 1.86 -3.33
N GLY A 320 23.94 1.94 -3.98
CA GLY A 320 24.05 2.48 -5.34
C GLY A 320 23.24 1.68 -6.36
N GLU A 321 23.45 0.36 -6.42
CA GLU A 321 22.69 -0.50 -7.33
C GLU A 321 21.18 -0.48 -7.03
N LEU A 322 20.80 -0.45 -5.74
CA LEU A 322 19.39 -0.40 -5.34
C LEU A 322 18.75 0.96 -5.67
N ALA A 323 19.49 2.06 -5.50
CA ALA A 323 19.04 3.41 -5.81
C ALA A 323 18.73 3.58 -7.30
N ASP A 324 19.51 2.97 -8.20
CA ASP A 324 19.29 2.96 -9.65
C ASP A 324 17.98 2.26 -10.05
N LEU A 325 17.55 1.28 -9.26
CA LEU A 325 16.32 0.52 -9.49
C LEU A 325 15.08 1.14 -8.82
N THR A 326 15.28 2.13 -7.95
CA THR A 326 14.25 2.68 -7.07
C THR A 326 13.95 4.12 -7.46
N PRO A 327 12.88 4.43 -8.23
CA PRO A 327 12.53 5.82 -8.57
C PRO A 327 12.10 6.65 -7.35
N GLY A 328 11.65 5.97 -6.28
CA GLY A 328 11.30 6.60 -5.01
C GLY A 328 12.45 7.39 -4.40
N PRO A 329 12.14 8.39 -3.55
CA PRO A 329 13.16 9.28 -2.99
C PRO A 329 13.89 8.67 -1.78
N TYR A 330 13.34 7.61 -1.18
CA TYR A 330 13.86 7.04 0.07
C TYR A 330 14.53 5.69 -0.16
N ILE A 331 15.55 5.42 0.67
CA ILE A 331 16.08 4.09 0.96
C ILE A 331 16.04 3.94 2.48
N ALA A 332 15.41 2.87 2.94
CA ALA A 332 15.46 2.49 4.34
C ALA A 332 16.80 1.83 4.67
N ILE A 333 17.39 2.26 5.78
CA ILE A 333 18.73 1.88 6.22
C ILE A 333 18.70 1.24 7.61
N GLY A 334 17.52 0.78 8.04
CA GLY A 334 17.35 0.05 9.27
C GLY A 334 17.67 0.85 10.52
N GLY A 335 18.35 0.16 11.44
CA GLY A 335 18.90 0.74 12.66
C GLY A 335 18.16 0.40 13.94
N ASP A 336 17.23 -0.53 13.90
CA ASP A 336 16.51 -1.09 15.04
C ASP A 336 17.38 -2.04 15.87
N GLU A 337 16.90 -2.34 17.08
CA GLU A 337 17.51 -3.33 17.98
C GLU A 337 18.99 -3.08 18.35
N THR A 338 19.43 -1.82 18.29
CA THR A 338 20.81 -1.40 18.58
C THR A 338 21.03 -0.91 20.02
N GLN A 339 20.22 -1.33 20.99
CA GLN A 339 20.29 -0.82 22.37
C GLN A 339 21.59 -1.22 23.08
N ASN A 340 22.30 -2.22 22.56
CA ASN A 340 23.62 -2.65 23.01
C ASN A 340 24.79 -1.82 22.41
N ARG A 341 24.52 -0.87 21.50
CA ARG A 341 25.54 -0.03 20.84
C ARG A 341 25.65 1.34 21.49
N SER A 342 26.87 1.87 21.52
CA SER A 342 27.09 3.23 22.01
C SER A 342 26.62 4.27 21.00
N LYS A 343 26.26 5.46 21.50
CA LYS A 343 25.90 6.60 20.64
C LYS A 343 27.00 6.97 19.64
N ALA A 344 28.27 6.87 20.05
CA ALA A 344 29.42 7.18 19.19
C ALA A 344 29.55 6.19 18.01
N GLU A 345 29.28 4.90 18.24
CA GLU A 345 29.24 3.90 17.16
C GLU A 345 28.10 4.19 16.19
N MET A 346 26.90 4.50 16.70
CA MET A 346 25.73 4.84 15.90
C MET A 346 25.95 6.12 15.08
N ASP A 347 26.56 7.14 15.66
CA ASP A 347 26.95 8.37 14.97
C ASP A 347 27.98 8.12 13.86
N THR A 348 28.94 7.23 14.11
CA THR A 348 29.97 6.86 13.12
C THR A 348 29.34 6.12 11.96
N TYR A 349 28.53 5.10 12.25
CA TYR A 349 27.85 4.28 11.25
C TYR A 349 26.91 5.13 10.39
N PHE A 350 25.90 5.77 11.00
CA PHE A 350 24.94 6.56 10.25
C PHE A 350 25.57 7.80 9.62
N GLY A 351 26.60 8.41 10.24
CA GLY A 351 27.35 9.50 9.64
C GLY A 351 27.97 9.15 8.28
N LYS A 352 28.41 7.91 8.10
CA LYS A 352 28.93 7.39 6.82
C LYS A 352 27.80 6.93 5.89
N VAL A 353 26.83 6.16 6.38
CA VAL A 353 25.69 5.65 5.58
C VAL A 353 24.84 6.79 5.01
N ASN A 354 24.58 7.85 5.78
CA ASN A 354 23.85 9.02 5.30
C ASN A 354 24.54 9.73 4.12
N LYS A 355 25.89 9.74 4.10
CA LYS A 355 26.66 10.29 2.97
C LYS A 355 26.51 9.41 1.74
N ILE A 356 26.50 8.09 1.90
CA ILE A 356 26.27 7.11 0.82
C ILE A 356 24.87 7.28 0.22
N VAL A 357 23.82 7.27 1.05
CA VAL A 357 22.43 7.46 0.61
C VAL A 357 22.28 8.78 -0.15
N LYS A 358 22.86 9.87 0.36
CA LYS A 358 22.85 11.18 -0.30
C LYS A 358 23.64 11.19 -1.61
N LYS A 359 24.81 10.53 -1.67
CA LYS A 359 25.65 10.40 -2.87
C LYS A 359 24.85 9.79 -4.02
N HIS A 360 23.99 8.81 -3.72
CA HIS A 360 23.11 8.16 -4.70
C HIS A 360 21.76 8.87 -4.92
N GLY A 361 21.64 10.13 -4.49
CA GLY A 361 20.46 10.97 -4.73
C GLY A 361 19.21 10.57 -3.93
N LYS A 362 19.39 9.80 -2.86
CA LYS A 362 18.31 9.32 -1.99
C LYS A 362 18.28 10.05 -0.66
N LYS A 363 17.22 9.78 0.08
CA LYS A 363 16.96 10.28 1.43
C LYS A 363 16.87 9.08 2.39
N PRO A 364 17.48 9.18 3.58
CA PRO A 364 17.45 8.07 4.52
C PRO A 364 16.07 7.95 5.18
N TYR A 365 15.64 6.71 5.34
CA TYR A 365 14.55 6.29 6.21
C TYR A 365 15.18 5.32 7.23
N GLY A 366 14.91 5.45 8.53
CA GLY A 366 15.38 4.45 9.49
C GLY A 366 14.45 4.29 10.69
N TRP A 367 14.65 3.23 11.47
CA TRP A 367 13.94 3.00 12.72
C TRP A 367 14.30 4.06 13.78
N MET A 368 13.53 4.16 14.86
CA MET A 368 13.60 5.27 15.82
C MET A 368 14.99 5.47 16.44
N GLU A 369 15.73 4.40 16.66
CA GLU A 369 17.08 4.40 17.21
C GLU A 369 18.09 5.14 16.31
N SER A 370 17.86 5.15 14.99
CA SER A 370 18.69 5.89 14.03
C SER A 370 18.43 7.41 14.04
N ALA A 371 17.31 7.86 14.62
CA ALA A 371 16.82 9.24 14.49
C ALA A 371 17.80 10.29 15.04
N GLY A 372 18.54 9.96 16.10
CA GLY A 372 19.58 10.81 16.67
C GLY A 372 20.68 11.16 15.68
N SER A 373 21.04 10.20 14.82
CA SER A 373 22.22 10.22 13.94
C SER A 373 21.90 10.51 12.47
N MET A 374 20.62 10.63 12.11
CA MET A 374 20.18 10.98 10.75
C MET A 374 20.05 12.50 10.50
N PRO A 375 20.16 12.97 9.24
CA PRO A 375 19.89 14.35 8.88
C PRO A 375 18.47 14.73 9.30
N LYS A 376 18.28 15.86 9.97
CA LYS A 376 16.94 16.24 10.46
C LYS A 376 16.00 16.66 9.33
N LYS A 377 16.50 17.28 8.26
CA LYS A 377 15.65 17.66 7.12
C LYS A 377 15.72 16.62 6.02
N GLY A 378 14.56 16.15 5.59
CA GLY A 378 14.43 15.26 4.45
C GLY A 378 14.70 13.78 4.74
N SER A 379 14.87 13.38 6.00
CA SER A 379 14.80 11.99 6.43
C SER A 379 13.39 11.62 6.90
N LEU A 380 13.15 10.31 6.98
CA LEU A 380 12.05 9.74 7.73
C LEU A 380 12.62 8.90 8.88
N SER A 381 11.98 8.96 10.04
CA SER A 381 12.25 8.05 11.15
C SER A 381 10.97 7.33 11.55
N GLU A 382 11.02 6.05 11.84
CA GLU A 382 9.85 5.26 12.21
C GLU A 382 9.85 4.88 13.68
N TYR A 383 8.76 5.25 14.38
CA TYR A 383 8.52 4.81 15.74
C TYR A 383 7.83 3.45 15.74
N TRP A 384 8.40 2.47 16.44
CA TRP A 384 7.86 1.12 16.47
C TRP A 384 7.63 0.55 17.87
N ALA A 385 8.60 0.63 18.77
CA ALA A 385 8.50 -0.07 20.04
C ALA A 385 8.15 0.84 21.22
N PRO A 386 7.05 0.58 21.94
CA PRO A 386 6.87 1.17 23.26
C PRO A 386 7.91 0.61 24.25
N GLY A 387 8.38 1.44 25.17
CA GLY A 387 9.32 1.04 26.22
C GLY A 387 10.81 1.22 25.86
N ILE A 388 11.11 1.58 24.62
CA ILE A 388 12.42 2.10 24.20
C ILE A 388 12.37 3.63 24.30
N SER A 389 13.49 4.27 24.65
CA SER A 389 13.56 5.73 24.70
C SER A 389 13.29 6.34 23.32
N ASP A 390 12.32 7.24 23.26
CA ASP A 390 11.90 8.00 22.08
C ASP A 390 12.43 9.45 22.08
N ASP A 391 13.31 9.79 23.02
CA ASP A 391 13.81 11.16 23.22
C ASP A 391 14.54 11.70 21.98
N GLU A 392 15.41 10.89 21.38
CA GLU A 392 16.17 11.30 20.18
C GLU A 392 15.25 11.46 18.95
N LEU A 393 14.23 10.61 18.84
CA LEU A 393 13.20 10.70 17.81
C LEU A 393 12.37 11.97 17.97
N ILE A 394 11.90 12.25 19.19
CA ILE A 394 11.14 13.47 19.52
C ILE A 394 11.99 14.72 19.27
N ALA A 395 13.27 14.70 19.68
CA ALA A 395 14.21 15.79 19.42
C ALA A 395 14.42 15.99 17.91
N ALA A 396 14.54 14.91 17.14
CA ALA A 396 14.66 14.98 15.68
C ALA A 396 13.40 15.60 15.05
N GLY A 397 12.21 15.18 15.48
CA GLY A 397 10.93 15.74 15.04
C GLY A 397 10.79 17.23 15.35
N LYS A 398 11.19 17.66 16.56
CA LYS A 398 11.25 19.09 16.95
C LYS A 398 12.19 19.90 16.06
N ALA A 399 13.30 19.29 15.61
CA ALA A 399 14.29 19.90 14.73
C ALA A 399 13.88 19.89 13.22
N GLY A 400 12.67 19.42 12.89
CA GLY A 400 12.14 19.40 11.52
C GLY A 400 12.22 18.05 10.82
N GLY A 401 12.64 17.00 11.54
CA GLY A 401 12.48 15.60 11.15
C GLY A 401 11.02 15.22 10.97
N LYS A 402 10.81 14.19 10.15
CA LYS A 402 9.49 13.62 9.90
C LYS A 402 9.44 12.22 10.48
N VAL A 403 8.39 11.96 11.23
CA VAL A 403 8.21 10.70 11.98
C VAL A 403 7.03 9.94 11.41
N VAL A 404 7.26 8.68 11.04
CA VAL A 404 6.21 7.70 10.72
C VAL A 404 5.89 6.94 12.00
N LEU A 405 4.62 6.75 12.29
CA LEU A 405 4.17 6.07 13.51
C LEU A 405 3.69 4.67 13.15
N ALA A 406 4.34 3.66 13.73
CA ALA A 406 4.02 2.25 13.60
C ALA A 406 4.14 1.51 14.94
N PRO A 407 3.50 1.97 16.05
CA PRO A 407 3.60 1.30 17.35
C PRO A 407 3.24 -0.18 17.24
N SER A 408 4.08 -1.09 17.74
CA SER A 408 3.87 -2.53 17.65
C SER A 408 2.59 -2.99 18.37
N SER A 409 2.19 -2.27 19.41
CA SER A 409 0.93 -2.48 20.14
C SER A 409 -0.32 -1.98 19.40
N LYS A 410 -0.20 -1.50 18.15
CA LYS A 410 -1.30 -0.94 17.34
C LYS A 410 -1.22 -1.30 15.86
N ALA A 411 -0.04 -1.19 15.25
CA ALA A 411 0.13 -1.14 13.79
C ALA A 411 0.91 -2.32 13.21
N TYR A 412 1.62 -3.08 14.04
CA TYR A 412 2.29 -4.31 13.60
C TYR A 412 1.25 -5.36 13.31
N LEU A 413 1.18 -5.75 12.03
CA LEU A 413 0.19 -6.65 11.51
C LEU A 413 0.52 -8.11 11.81
N ASP A 414 1.76 -8.43 12.17
CA ASP A 414 2.18 -9.77 12.57
C ASP A 414 1.82 -10.10 14.03
N MET A 415 1.43 -9.11 14.84
CA MET A 415 0.89 -9.36 16.19
C MET A 415 -0.40 -10.17 16.10
N LYS A 416 -0.60 -11.12 17.02
CA LYS A 416 -1.84 -11.90 17.09
C LYS A 416 -3.03 -11.03 17.48
N TYR A 417 -4.22 -11.40 17.03
CA TYR A 417 -5.48 -10.76 17.43
C TYR A 417 -5.88 -11.10 18.87
N THR A 418 -5.70 -12.36 19.27
CA THR A 418 -5.95 -12.88 20.61
C THR A 418 -4.86 -13.88 21.00
N GLU A 419 -4.71 -14.18 22.29
CA GLU A 419 -3.68 -15.13 22.78
C GLU A 419 -3.98 -16.57 22.32
N ASP A 420 -5.26 -16.98 22.40
CA ASP A 420 -5.73 -18.34 22.17
C ASP A 420 -6.57 -18.46 20.88
N TYR A 421 -6.02 -18.12 19.71
CA TYR A 421 -6.69 -18.33 18.42
C TYR A 421 -6.13 -19.57 17.69
N PRO A 422 -6.63 -20.80 17.95
CA PRO A 422 -6.06 -22.03 17.40
C PRO A 422 -6.20 -22.16 15.88
N GLU A 423 -7.15 -21.44 15.26
CA GLU A 423 -7.35 -21.45 13.80
C GLU A 423 -6.26 -20.69 13.04
N TYR A 424 -5.57 -19.74 13.69
CA TYR A 424 -4.39 -19.04 13.16
C TYR A 424 -3.24 -19.12 14.18
N PRO A 425 -2.48 -20.23 14.21
CA PRO A 425 -1.40 -20.41 15.20
C PRO A 425 -0.18 -19.49 14.96
N VAL A 426 -0.19 -18.74 13.86
CA VAL A 426 0.89 -17.84 13.41
C VAL A 426 0.75 -16.43 14.00
N GLY A 427 1.79 -15.62 13.87
CA GLY A 427 1.90 -14.29 14.46
C GLY A 427 2.64 -14.29 15.81
N GLN A 428 2.94 -13.09 16.28
CA GLN A 428 3.74 -12.81 17.48
C GLN A 428 2.89 -12.20 18.60
N THR A 429 3.39 -12.20 19.84
CA THR A 429 2.70 -11.58 20.99
C THR A 429 3.62 -10.68 21.82
N TRP A 430 4.86 -10.46 21.40
CA TRP A 430 5.83 -9.66 22.16
C TRP A 430 5.38 -8.19 22.30
N GLY A 431 4.68 -7.66 21.29
CA GLY A 431 4.05 -6.33 21.31
C GLY A 431 2.67 -6.31 21.97
N GLY A 432 2.24 -7.42 22.56
CA GLY A 432 0.86 -7.69 22.98
C GLY A 432 0.01 -8.27 21.85
N THR A 433 -1.26 -8.51 22.15
CA THR A 433 -2.28 -8.78 21.13
C THR A 433 -2.86 -7.46 20.61
N VAL A 434 -3.25 -7.45 19.34
CA VAL A 434 -3.79 -6.25 18.67
C VAL A 434 -5.07 -6.62 17.93
N THR A 435 -6.21 -6.29 18.53
CA THR A 435 -7.54 -6.39 17.89
C THR A 435 -7.70 -5.34 16.78
N VAL A 436 -8.73 -5.48 15.96
CA VAL A 436 -9.04 -4.49 14.93
C VAL A 436 -9.38 -3.13 15.54
N GLU A 437 -10.12 -3.11 16.65
CA GLU A 437 -10.44 -1.88 17.38
C GLU A 437 -9.18 -1.23 17.96
N GLN A 438 -8.27 -2.01 18.57
CA GLN A 438 -7.01 -1.47 19.07
C GLN A 438 -6.14 -0.87 17.97
N SER A 439 -6.13 -1.48 16.78
CA SER A 439 -5.41 -0.98 15.61
C SER A 439 -6.00 0.33 15.07
N TYR A 440 -7.30 0.56 15.28
CA TYR A 440 -8.01 1.78 14.91
C TYR A 440 -7.98 2.87 15.99
N ASP A 441 -8.15 2.51 17.26
CA ASP A 441 -8.46 3.42 18.36
C ASP A 441 -7.21 4.05 18.98
N TRP A 442 -6.58 4.93 18.20
CA TRP A 442 -5.47 5.78 18.62
C TRP A 442 -5.30 6.97 17.66
N ASN A 443 -4.64 8.03 18.14
CA ASN A 443 -4.37 9.23 17.36
C ASN A 443 -2.85 9.42 17.17
N PRO A 444 -2.33 9.37 15.93
CA PRO A 444 -0.90 9.54 15.68
C PRO A 444 -0.34 10.90 16.10
N ASP A 445 -1.14 11.99 16.08
CA ASP A 445 -0.70 13.33 16.46
C ASP A 445 -0.41 13.46 17.96
N THR A 446 -1.00 12.59 18.79
CA THR A 446 -0.88 12.63 20.25
C THR A 446 -0.26 11.37 20.84
N HIS A 447 0.13 10.39 20.02
CA HIS A 447 0.65 9.11 20.48
C HIS A 447 1.98 9.28 21.24
N LEU A 448 2.90 10.10 20.72
CA LEU A 448 4.17 10.40 21.36
C LEU A 448 4.13 11.75 22.08
N LYS A 449 4.24 11.71 23.40
CA LYS A 449 4.22 12.91 24.23
C LYS A 449 5.41 13.82 23.89
N GLY A 450 5.12 15.02 23.40
CA GLY A 450 6.13 16.02 23.09
C GLY A 450 6.64 16.00 21.65
N LEU A 451 6.23 15.03 20.82
CA LEU A 451 6.38 15.13 19.37
C LEU A 451 5.38 16.17 18.83
N PRO A 452 5.82 17.20 18.09
CA PRO A 452 4.88 18.12 17.46
C PRO A 452 4.04 17.39 16.41
N ALA A 453 2.72 17.57 16.38
CA ALA A 453 1.83 16.99 15.35
C ALA A 453 2.32 17.25 13.91
N LYS A 454 2.88 18.44 13.64
CA LYS A 454 3.47 18.77 12.33
C LYS A 454 4.69 17.93 11.94
N ALA A 455 5.32 17.24 12.88
CA ALA A 455 6.44 16.32 12.63
C ALA A 455 5.94 14.94 12.19
N VAL A 456 4.68 14.58 12.51
CA VAL A 456 4.06 13.35 12.04
C VAL A 456 3.95 13.39 10.51
N ALA A 457 4.65 12.48 9.85
CA ALA A 457 4.57 12.28 8.40
C ALA A 457 3.35 11.43 8.04
N GLY A 458 2.99 10.50 8.92
CA GLY A 458 1.83 9.62 8.82
C GLY A 458 2.04 8.30 9.56
N VAL A 459 1.46 7.23 9.03
CA VAL A 459 1.44 5.90 9.66
C VAL A 459 1.96 4.83 8.73
N GLU A 460 2.50 3.76 9.31
CA GLU A 460 2.86 2.53 8.61
C GLU A 460 2.24 1.33 9.33
N ALA A 461 1.91 0.28 8.59
CA ALA A 461 1.49 -1.00 9.12
C ALA A 461 2.55 -2.07 8.76
N PRO A 462 3.52 -2.33 9.65
CA PRO A 462 4.53 -3.33 9.36
C PRO A 462 3.98 -4.75 9.36
N MET A 463 4.38 -5.58 8.40
CA MET A 463 4.11 -7.02 8.40
C MET A 463 5.43 -7.78 8.41
N PHE A 464 5.87 -8.17 9.61
CA PHE A 464 6.98 -9.10 9.80
C PHE A 464 6.54 -10.54 9.52
N THR A 465 7.49 -11.42 9.19
CA THR A 465 7.16 -12.75 8.68
C THR A 465 7.83 -13.92 9.39
N GLU A 466 8.42 -13.77 10.58
CA GLU A 466 9.11 -14.86 11.30
C GLU A 466 8.26 -16.14 11.41
N THR A 467 6.95 -15.98 11.54
CA THR A 467 5.99 -17.07 11.71
C THR A 467 5.01 -17.23 10.54
N LEU A 468 5.27 -16.57 9.41
CA LEU A 468 4.37 -16.53 8.24
C LEU A 468 4.98 -17.20 7.01
N PHE A 469 4.33 -18.25 6.53
CA PHE A 469 4.82 -19.21 5.55
C PHE A 469 4.17 -19.03 4.16
N GLY A 470 3.54 -17.89 3.91
CA GLY A 470 2.88 -17.61 2.64
C GLY A 470 1.92 -16.44 2.68
N ILE A 471 1.51 -16.00 1.48
CA ILE A 471 0.62 -14.83 1.32
C ILE A 471 -0.75 -15.01 2.00
N HIS A 472 -1.23 -16.25 2.15
CA HIS A 472 -2.51 -16.51 2.80
C HIS A 472 -2.47 -16.14 4.30
N GLN A 473 -1.42 -16.55 5.01
CA GLN A 473 -1.20 -16.20 6.42
C GLN A 473 -0.89 -14.71 6.61
N VAL A 474 -0.13 -14.11 5.68
CA VAL A 474 0.04 -12.65 5.63
C VAL A 474 -1.32 -11.97 5.50
N GLU A 475 -2.20 -12.44 4.63
CA GLU A 475 -3.54 -11.86 4.45
C GLU A 475 -4.42 -12.05 5.69
N ASP A 476 -4.41 -13.24 6.31
CA ASP A 476 -5.15 -13.57 7.53
C ASP A 476 -4.83 -12.58 8.68
N LEU A 477 -3.54 -12.24 8.84
CA LEU A 477 -3.08 -11.31 9.87
C LEU A 477 -3.14 -9.83 9.47
N ALA A 478 -2.89 -9.50 8.20
CA ALA A 478 -2.92 -8.12 7.72
C ALA A 478 -4.32 -7.53 7.70
N PHE A 479 -5.29 -8.34 7.26
CA PHE A 479 -6.65 -7.86 7.03
C PHE A 479 -7.57 -8.39 8.14
N PRO A 480 -8.37 -7.50 8.77
CA PRO A 480 -8.70 -6.16 8.30
C PRO A 480 -7.90 -4.99 8.95
N ARG A 481 -6.90 -5.24 9.80
CA ARG A 481 -6.14 -4.17 10.50
C ARG A 481 -5.46 -3.16 9.58
N MET A 482 -4.95 -3.59 8.42
CA MET A 482 -4.41 -2.68 7.41
C MET A 482 -5.42 -1.59 6.99
N LEU A 483 -6.73 -1.89 6.98
CA LEU A 483 -7.78 -0.92 6.65
C LEU A 483 -7.99 0.08 7.80
N ALA A 484 -7.82 -0.35 9.05
CA ALA A 484 -7.84 0.54 10.21
C ALA A 484 -6.68 1.55 10.15
N ILE A 485 -5.46 1.08 9.85
CA ILE A 485 -4.30 1.96 9.69
C ILE A 485 -4.47 2.89 8.48
N ALA A 486 -5.01 2.39 7.36
CA ALA A 486 -5.32 3.23 6.21
C ALA A 486 -6.35 4.33 6.54
N GLU A 487 -7.38 4.00 7.35
CA GLU A 487 -8.38 4.96 7.83
C GLU A 487 -7.72 6.05 8.69
N ILE A 488 -6.91 5.70 9.68
CA ILE A 488 -6.17 6.66 10.52
C ILE A 488 -5.24 7.55 9.69
N GLY A 489 -4.59 6.97 8.66
CA GLY A 489 -3.70 7.67 7.75
C GLY A 489 -4.39 8.73 6.87
N TRP A 490 -5.70 8.58 6.65
CA TRP A 490 -6.45 9.34 5.65
C TRP A 490 -7.57 10.21 6.25
N ALA A 491 -8.44 9.63 7.07
CA ALA A 491 -9.62 10.29 7.59
C ALA A 491 -9.26 11.42 8.56
N LYS A 492 -10.18 12.37 8.73
CA LYS A 492 -9.99 13.45 9.71
C LYS A 492 -10.09 12.87 11.12
N GLU A 493 -9.31 13.43 12.05
CA GLU A 493 -9.45 13.08 13.46
C GLU A 493 -10.88 13.30 13.98
N SER A 494 -11.57 14.34 13.51
CA SER A 494 -12.94 14.62 13.92
C SER A 494 -13.97 13.57 13.47
N SER A 495 -13.60 12.65 12.59
CA SER A 495 -14.44 11.51 12.18
C SER A 495 -13.97 10.18 12.80
N HIS A 496 -13.02 10.23 13.74
CA HIS A 496 -12.53 9.06 14.45
C HIS A 496 -13.59 8.60 15.47
N ASP A 497 -14.29 7.52 15.14
CA ASP A 497 -15.32 6.89 15.97
C ASP A 497 -15.52 5.43 15.53
N TRP A 498 -15.17 4.50 16.41
CA TRP A 498 -15.29 3.06 16.18
C TRP A 498 -16.71 2.65 15.76
N LYS A 499 -17.75 3.26 16.35
CA LYS A 499 -19.15 2.92 16.07
C LYS A 499 -19.54 3.22 14.63
N THR A 500 -18.88 4.20 14.00
CA THR A 500 -19.11 4.55 12.60
C THR A 500 -18.11 3.88 11.65
N PHE A 501 -16.93 3.55 12.13
CA PHE A 501 -15.91 2.84 11.34
C PHE A 501 -16.22 1.35 11.19
N ALA A 502 -16.56 0.64 12.27
CA ALA A 502 -16.76 -0.81 12.24
C ALA A 502 -17.80 -1.27 11.21
N PRO A 503 -18.96 -0.61 11.00
CA PRO A 503 -19.89 -0.96 9.92
C PRO A 503 -19.33 -0.72 8.51
N ARG A 504 -18.53 0.35 8.30
CA ARG A 504 -17.87 0.61 7.01
C ARG A 504 -16.78 -0.41 6.73
N LEU A 505 -16.06 -0.83 7.76
CA LEU A 505 -15.07 -1.90 7.70
C LEU A 505 -15.75 -3.23 7.36
N ALA A 506 -16.84 -3.56 8.05
CA ALA A 506 -17.63 -4.76 7.81
C ALA A 506 -18.12 -4.86 6.36
N ALA A 507 -18.53 -3.72 5.76
CA ALA A 507 -18.91 -3.65 4.36
C ALA A 507 -17.79 -4.01 3.37
N GLN A 508 -16.52 -4.03 3.82
CA GLN A 508 -15.38 -4.49 3.01
C GLN A 508 -15.23 -6.02 2.98
N GLY A 509 -15.80 -6.76 3.93
CA GLY A 509 -15.68 -8.23 3.98
C GLY A 509 -16.07 -8.92 2.66
N PRO A 510 -17.29 -8.69 2.14
CA PRO A 510 -17.68 -9.26 0.85
C PRO A 510 -16.77 -8.83 -0.31
N ARG A 511 -16.22 -7.61 -0.26
CA ARG A 511 -15.30 -7.12 -1.28
C ARG A 511 -13.96 -7.85 -1.23
N LEU A 512 -13.38 -8.04 -0.05
CA LEU A 512 -12.16 -8.82 0.15
C LEU A 512 -12.34 -10.28 -0.30
N ARG A 513 -13.49 -10.87 0.03
CA ARG A 513 -13.84 -12.22 -0.41
C ARG A 513 -13.93 -12.34 -1.94
N GLU A 514 -14.62 -11.43 -2.61
CA GLU A 514 -14.72 -11.41 -4.07
C GLU A 514 -13.34 -11.20 -4.73
N ALA A 515 -12.46 -10.44 -4.07
CA ALA A 515 -11.06 -10.24 -4.44
C ALA A 515 -10.13 -11.44 -4.13
N ARG A 516 -10.63 -12.49 -3.46
CA ARG A 516 -9.85 -13.64 -2.97
C ARG A 516 -8.68 -13.25 -2.07
N VAL A 517 -8.95 -12.31 -1.16
CA VAL A 517 -8.05 -11.89 -0.09
C VAL A 517 -8.55 -12.56 1.19
N ASN A 518 -7.67 -13.28 1.89
CA ASN A 518 -8.03 -13.79 3.20
C ASN A 518 -8.03 -12.67 4.24
N TYR A 519 -8.77 -12.85 5.33
CA TYR A 519 -8.84 -11.88 6.42
C TYR A 519 -9.46 -12.52 7.65
N TYR A 520 -9.13 -11.96 8.81
CA TYR A 520 -9.70 -12.34 10.10
C TYR A 520 -11.11 -11.75 10.28
N LEU A 521 -12.07 -12.60 10.64
CA LEU A 521 -13.43 -12.18 11.00
C LEU A 521 -13.47 -11.80 12.49
N ASP A 522 -12.93 -10.63 12.81
CA ASP A 522 -12.92 -10.10 14.18
C ASP A 522 -14.36 -10.05 14.75
N PRO A 523 -14.64 -10.70 15.91
CA PRO A 523 -15.97 -10.72 16.52
C PRO A 523 -16.53 -9.34 16.90
N GLY A 524 -15.66 -8.34 17.07
CA GLY A 524 -16.03 -6.96 17.35
C GLY A 524 -16.52 -6.18 16.11
N VAL A 525 -16.42 -6.76 14.91
CA VAL A 525 -16.86 -6.15 13.65
C VAL A 525 -18.18 -6.78 13.17
N PRO A 526 -19.21 -5.99 12.83
CA PRO A 526 -20.53 -6.50 12.47
C PRO A 526 -20.58 -7.01 11.02
N TRP A 527 -19.87 -8.10 10.72
CA TRP A 527 -19.73 -8.67 9.38
C TRP A 527 -21.09 -9.00 8.75
N PRO A 528 -21.41 -8.49 7.54
CA PRO A 528 -22.62 -8.88 6.84
C PRO A 528 -22.49 -10.29 6.28
N MET A 529 -23.64 -10.92 6.01
CA MET A 529 -23.71 -12.10 5.16
C MET A 529 -23.00 -11.82 3.84
N GLY A 530 -22.14 -12.73 3.41
CA GLY A 530 -21.29 -12.48 2.25
C GLY A 530 -19.85 -12.10 2.59
N SER A 531 -19.52 -11.95 3.88
CA SER A 531 -18.13 -11.93 4.34
C SER A 531 -17.49 -13.31 4.19
#